data_AF-A0A0F9J5F8-F1
#
_entry.id   AF-A0A0F9J5F8-F1
#
_cell.length_a   1.000
_cell.length_b   1.000
_cell.length_c   1.000
_cell.angle_alpha   90.00
_cell.angle_beta   90.00
_cell.angle_gamma   90.00
#
_symmetry.space_group_name_H-M   'P 1'
#
loop_
_entity.id
_entity.type
_entity.pdbx_description
1 polymer ?
#
loop_
_entity_poly.entity_id
_entity_poly.type
_entity_poly.pdbx_seq_one_letter_code
_entity_poly.pdbx_strand_id
1 'polypeptide(L)' 'MGTSILSWDGRSFQIGDRVKYTLGYFGTVTELVSASTVEVRWDGAIGTTLTRVSELLNLGGGGE' A
#
# COMPACT_ATOMS: atom_id res chain seq x y z
N MET A 1 9.02 16.20 8.45
CA MET A 1 7.72 15.49 8.47
C MET A 1 8.06 14.01 8.45
N GLY A 2 7.76 13.26 9.51
CA GLY A 2 8.22 11.87 9.65
C GLY A 2 7.52 10.94 8.67
N THR A 3 8.29 10.12 7.96
CA THR A 3 7.75 9.06 7.10
C THR A 3 7.18 7.97 7.98
N SER A 4 5.86 7.92 8.12
CA SER A 4 5.19 6.83 8.81
C SER A 4 5.38 5.55 7.98
N ILE A 5 6.12 4.59 8.51
CA ILE A 5 6.36 3.28 7.90
C ILE A 5 5.64 2.24 8.75
N LEU A 6 4.91 1.33 8.10
CA LEU A 6 4.23 0.23 8.76
C LEU A 6 4.87 -1.10 8.35
N SER A 7 5.50 -1.78 9.31
CA SER A 7 6.21 -3.04 9.06
C SER A 7 5.35 -4.24 9.46
N TRP A 8 5.16 -5.18 8.54
CA TRP A 8 4.42 -6.43 8.73
C TRP A 8 5.17 -7.58 8.06
N ASP A 9 5.45 -8.66 8.78
CA ASP A 9 6.12 -9.88 8.25
C ASP A 9 7.41 -9.57 7.44
N GLY A 10 8.22 -8.63 7.93
CA GLY A 10 9.44 -8.18 7.24
C GLY A 10 9.21 -7.30 5.99
N ARG A 11 7.96 -7.01 5.63
CA ARG A 11 7.57 -6.07 4.57
C ARG A 11 7.10 -4.76 5.19
N SER A 12 7.79 -3.67 4.87
CA SER A 12 7.38 -2.32 5.23
C SER A 12 6.51 -1.72 4.14
N PHE A 13 5.33 -1.20 4.48
CA PHE A 13 4.49 -0.37 3.61
C PHE A 13 4.58 1.09 4.06
N GLN A 14 4.64 1.99 3.10
CA GLN A 14 4.66 3.44 3.31
C GLN A 14 3.64 4.11 2.41
N ILE A 15 3.19 5.30 2.80
CA ILE A 15 2.36 6.15 1.94
C ILE A 15 3.18 6.48 0.68
N GLY A 16 2.60 6.23 -0.49
CA GLY A 16 3.25 6.36 -1.79
C GLY A 16 3.83 5.06 -2.35
N ASP A 17 3.92 3.97 -1.57
CA ASP A 17 4.34 2.67 -2.12
C ASP A 17 3.40 2.22 -3.24
N ARG A 18 3.99 1.70 -4.31
CA ARG A 18 3.23 1.01 -5.34
C ARG A 18 2.99 -0.42 -4.91
N VAL A 19 1.73 -0.85 -4.96
CA VAL A 19 1.31 -2.18 -4.55
C VAL A 19 0.61 -2.88 -5.70
N LYS A 20 0.67 -4.21 -5.69
CA LYS A 20 -0.09 -5.06 -6.59
C LYS A 20 -1.00 -5.96 -5.78
N TYR A 21 -2.29 -5.91 -6.06
CA TYR A 21 -3.26 -6.87 -5.54
C TYR A 21 -3.00 -8.24 -6.14
N THR A 22 -3.25 -9.31 -5.37
CA THR A 22 -3.00 -10.69 -5.81
C THR A 22 -3.70 -11.04 -7.13
N LEU A 23 -4.87 -10.45 -7.42
CA LEU A 23 -5.59 -10.62 -8.68
C LEU A 23 -5.02 -9.84 -9.88
N GLY A 24 -3.93 -9.10 -9.72
CA GLY A 24 -3.24 -8.40 -10.82
C GLY A 24 -3.49 -6.91 -10.94
N TYR A 25 -4.30 -6.32 -10.05
CA TYR A 25 -4.55 -4.87 -10.03
C TYR A 25 -3.38 -4.11 -9.39
N PHE A 26 -3.07 -2.93 -9.91
CA PHE A 26 -2.03 -2.06 -9.37
C PHE A 26 -2.65 -0.86 -8.66
N GLY A 27 -2.01 -0.42 -7.60
CA GLY A 27 -2.45 0.77 -6.86
C GLY A 27 -1.32 1.41 -6.08
N THR A 28 -1.64 2.51 -5.42
CA THR A 28 -0.71 3.25 -4.56
C THR A 28 -1.29 3.36 -3.17
N VAL A 29 -0.48 3.10 -2.15
CA VAL A 29 -0.88 3.30 -0.75
C VAL A 29 -1.06 4.79 -0.49
N THR A 30 -2.24 5.21 -0.06
CA THR A 30 -2.55 6.60 0.28
C THR A 30 -2.55 6.84 1.78
N GLU A 31 -2.87 5.81 2.57
CA GLU A 31 -2.92 5.91 4.03
C GLU A 31 -2.56 4.58 4.71
N LEU A 32 -1.96 4.66 5.89
CA LEU A 32 -1.65 3.52 6.77
C LEU A 32 -2.65 3.50 7.92
N VAL A 33 -3.69 2.67 7.81
CA VAL A 33 -4.79 2.67 8.78
C VAL A 33 -4.47 1.85 10.02
N SER A 34 -3.83 0.69 9.86
CA SER A 34 -3.50 -0.22 10.96
C SER A 34 -2.38 -1.17 10.56
N ALA A 35 -1.85 -1.94 11.52
CA ALA A 35 -0.76 -2.89 11.30
C ALA A 35 -1.02 -3.97 10.22
N SER A 36 -2.28 -4.14 9.79
CA SER A 36 -2.69 -5.12 8.78
C SER A 36 -3.57 -4.56 7.65
N THR A 37 -3.87 -3.26 7.69
CA THR A 37 -4.80 -2.62 6.75
C THR A 37 -4.23 -1.30 6.28
N VAL A 38 -4.21 -1.10 4.97
CA VAL A 38 -3.81 0.14 4.32
C VAL A 38 -4.92 0.62 3.40
N GLU A 39 -4.94 1.91 3.15
CA GLU A 39 -5.81 2.48 2.14
C GLU A 39 -5.03 2.58 0.82
N VAL A 40 -5.62 2.06 -0.26
CA VAL A 40 -5.02 2.01 -1.59
C VAL A 40 -5.89 2.74 -2.59
N ARG A 41 -5.28 3.61 -3.40
CA ARG A 41 -5.87 4.13 -4.62
C ARG A 41 -5.52 3.21 -5.78
N TRP A 42 -6.51 2.52 -6.33
CA TRP A 42 -6.32 1.63 -7.47
C TRP A 42 -6.22 2.40 -8.79
N ASP A 43 -5.37 1.93 -9.69
CA ASP A 43 -5.25 2.49 -11.03
C ASP A 43 -6.58 2.33 -11.80
N GLY A 44 -7.11 3.45 -12.30
CA GLY A 44 -8.41 3.48 -12.98
C GLY A 44 -9.66 3.49 -12.07
N ALA A 45 -9.51 3.39 -10.74
CA ALA A 45 -10.64 3.50 -9.81
C ALA A 45 -10.91 4.95 -9.37
N ILE A 46 -12.17 5.27 -9.09
CA ILE A 46 -12.57 6.54 -8.48
C ILE A 46 -12.55 6.36 -6.96
N GLY A 47 -11.54 6.92 -6.31
CA GLY A 47 -11.40 6.90 -4.86
C GLY A 47 -10.38 5.88 -4.35
N THR A 48 -10.48 5.58 -3.06
CA THR A 48 -9.58 4.70 -2.33
C THR A 48 -10.35 3.52 -1.72
N THR A 49 -9.62 2.47 -1.38
CA THR A 49 -10.21 1.26 -0.77
C THR A 49 -9.31 0.71 0.32
N LEU A 50 -9.91 0.42 1.47
CA LEU A 50 -9.23 -0.28 2.56
C LEU A 50 -8.94 -1.72 2.15
N THR A 51 -7.67 -2.08 2.17
CA THR A 51 -7.20 -3.40 1.71
C THR A 51 -6.24 -3.99 2.73
N ARG A 52 -6.31 -5.31 2.93
CA ARG A 52 -5.39 -5.99 3.83
C ARG A 52 -4.02 -6.13 3.19
N VAL A 53 -2.97 -5.84 3.97
CA VAL A 53 -1.59 -5.95 3.51
C VAL A 53 -1.20 -7.38 3.10
N SER A 54 -1.85 -8.39 3.67
CA SER A 54 -1.65 -9.81 3.32
C SER A 54 -2.12 -10.16 1.91
N GLU A 55 -2.97 -9.33 1.28
CA GLU A 55 -3.45 -9.51 -0.10
C GLU A 55 -2.64 -8.69 -1.11
N LEU A 56 -1.68 -7.89 -0.62
CA LEU A 56 -0.88 -6.95 -1.38
C LEU A 56 0.57 -7.44 -1.50
N LEU A 57 1.10 -7.30 -2.70
CA LEU A 57 2.53 -7.34 -2.95
C LEU A 57 3.07 -5.91 -2.96
N ASN A 58 3.94 -5.58 -2.02
CA ASN A 58 4.65 -4.30 -2.06
C ASN A 58 5.71 -4.34 -3.17
N LEU A 59 5.59 -3.44 -4.14
CA LEU A 59 6.56 -3.27 -5.23
C LEU A 59 7.60 -2.20 -4.90
N GLY A 60 7.42 -1.48 -3.78
CA GLY A 60 8.22 -0.33 -3.38
C GLY A 60 7.82 0.96 -4.08
N GLY A 61 8.01 2.08 -3.40
CA GLY A 61 8.12 3.40 -3.99
C GLY A 61 9.57 3.65 -4.38
N GLY A 62 9.81 3.86 -5.68
CA GLY A 62 11.12 4.29 -6.16
C GLY A 62 11.49 5.63 -5.54
N GLY A 63 12.27 5.58 -4.46
CA GLY A 63 13.00 6.72 -3.93
C GLY A 63 14.20 6.96 -4.83
N GLU A 64 14.12 8.03 -5.61
CA GLU A 64 15.26 8.94 -5.73
C GLU A 64 15.29 9.85 -4.50
#